data_AF-A0A1H9U4J5-F1
#
_entry.id   AF-A0A1H9U4J5-F1
#
_cell.length_a   1.000
_cell.length_b   1.000
_cell.length_c   1.000
_cell.angle_alpha   90.00
_cell.angle_beta   90.00
_cell.angle_gamma   90.00
#
_symmetry.space_group_name_H-M   'P 1'
#
loop_
_entity.id
_entity.type
_entity.pdbx_description
1 polymer ?
#
loop_
_entity_poly.entity_id
_entity_poly.type
_entity_poly.pdbx_seq_one_letter_code
_entity_poly.pdbx_strand_id
1 'polypeptide(L)'
;MILNMDQFGRLFVDFTRSATRIETLPVYTVEEEREQLELYLAGEPLPANRNAEWAANIRKCVADGKYMGRVHIIDHVLTPYLRFEIDWYYTVNSSAGEDIRFIYREDVPDVIYTDTWLFDDTVVVDLSYTEEGELLYINRNDHPERVEQARRAWREFYARSFPLARLLAGIRGGELAIPAESEKRSWTTDRFARNS
;
A
#
# COMPACT_ATOMS: atom_id res chain seq x y z
N MET A 1 10.78 -6.44 17.62
CA MET A 1 12.15 -6.68 17.13
C MET A 1 12.29 -5.93 15.82
N ILE A 2 13.31 -5.08 15.69
CA ILE A 2 13.56 -4.37 14.42
C ILE A 2 14.07 -5.37 13.37
N LEU A 3 13.45 -5.36 12.19
CA LEU A 3 13.81 -6.19 11.05
C LEU A 3 14.66 -5.39 10.07
N ASN A 4 15.65 -6.03 9.46
CA ASN A 4 16.26 -5.55 8.22
C ASN A 4 15.45 -6.02 6.99
N MET A 5 15.84 -5.54 5.80
CA MET A 5 15.13 -5.85 4.55
C MET A 5 15.14 -7.35 4.22
N ASP A 6 16.23 -8.07 4.46
CA ASP A 6 16.31 -9.51 4.21
C ASP A 6 15.38 -10.31 5.15
N GLN A 7 15.33 -9.94 6.42
CA GLN A 7 14.45 -10.56 7.41
C GLN A 7 12.99 -10.27 7.09
N PHE A 8 12.68 -9.05 6.65
CA PHE A 8 11.34 -8.69 6.23
C PHE A 8 10.93 -9.42 4.95
N GLY A 9 11.81 -9.47 3.95
CA GLY A 9 11.58 -10.17 2.67
C GLY A 9 11.28 -11.67 2.84
N ARG A 10 11.96 -12.35 3.76
CA ARG A 10 11.72 -13.78 4.06
C ARG A 10 10.29 -14.08 4.49
N LEU A 11 9.59 -13.15 5.16
CA LEU A 11 8.21 -13.36 5.59
C LEU A 11 7.26 -13.58 4.40
N PHE A 12 7.55 -12.97 3.25
CA PHE A 12 6.79 -13.15 2.01
C PHE A 12 7.08 -14.46 1.28
N VAL A 13 8.06 -15.23 1.76
CA VAL A 13 8.37 -16.58 1.29
C VAL A 13 7.82 -17.63 2.27
N ASP A 14 7.95 -17.35 3.57
CA ASP A 14 7.72 -18.33 4.64
C ASP A 14 6.25 -18.45 5.06
N PHE A 15 5.40 -17.43 4.81
CA PHE A 15 3.99 -17.50 5.20
C PHE A 15 3.25 -18.63 4.48
N THR A 16 2.20 -19.16 5.13
CA THR A 16 1.56 -20.42 4.74
C THR A 16 0.09 -20.30 4.37
N ARG A 17 -0.60 -19.27 4.87
CA ARG A 17 -2.04 -19.03 4.68
C ARG A 17 -2.32 -17.65 4.10
N SER A 18 -1.82 -16.60 4.73
CA SER A 18 -2.19 -15.23 4.37
C SER A 18 -1.07 -14.22 4.61
N ALA A 19 -0.98 -13.21 3.75
CA ALA A 19 -0.20 -11.99 3.97
C ALA A 19 -1.11 -10.78 3.68
N THR A 20 -1.43 -10.01 4.71
CA THR A 20 -2.41 -8.92 4.61
C THR A 20 -1.81 -7.57 5.02
N ARG A 21 -2.06 -6.53 4.22
CA ARG A 21 -1.48 -5.19 4.37
C ARG A 21 -2.53 -4.15 4.72
N ILE A 22 -2.27 -3.32 5.73
CA ILE A 22 -3.01 -2.09 6.02
C ILE A 22 -2.11 -0.90 5.71
N GLU A 23 -2.54 -0.02 4.81
CA GLU A 23 -1.85 1.23 4.44
C GLU A 23 -2.64 2.44 4.91
N THR A 24 -1.99 3.37 5.58
CA THR A 24 -2.65 4.50 6.25
C THR A 24 -2.27 5.87 5.70
N LEU A 25 -1.15 5.96 4.96
CA LEU A 25 -0.60 7.22 4.48
C LEU A 25 -0.98 7.50 3.02
N PRO A 26 -1.28 8.76 2.68
CA PRO A 26 -1.60 9.13 1.30
C PRO A 26 -0.37 9.21 0.37
N VAL A 27 0.84 9.17 0.95
CA VAL A 27 2.13 9.21 0.27
C VAL A 27 3.14 8.40 1.08
N TYR A 28 3.87 7.51 0.41
CA TYR A 28 5.06 6.86 0.95
C TYR A 28 6.29 7.38 0.20
N THR A 29 7.24 7.95 0.93
CA THR A 29 8.45 8.52 0.36
C THR A 29 9.51 7.44 0.28
N VAL A 30 9.62 6.84 -0.90
CA VAL A 30 10.63 5.85 -1.27
C VAL A 30 11.56 6.50 -2.29
N GLU A 31 12.83 6.71 -1.93
CA GLU A 31 13.78 7.47 -2.75
C GLU A 31 13.95 6.83 -4.15
N GLU A 32 13.96 5.50 -4.21
CA GLU A 32 14.05 4.74 -5.46
C GLU A 32 12.83 4.90 -6.37
N GLU A 33 11.70 5.38 -5.84
CA GLU A 33 10.48 5.64 -6.62
C GLU A 33 10.41 7.07 -7.15
N ARG A 34 11.25 7.99 -6.69
CA ARG A 34 11.23 9.41 -7.11
C ARG A 34 11.29 9.56 -8.62
N GLU A 35 12.31 8.99 -9.26
CA GLU A 35 12.49 9.06 -10.71
C GLU A 35 11.30 8.44 -11.45
N GLN A 36 10.72 7.39 -10.87
CA GLN A 36 9.60 6.67 -11.46
C GLN A 36 8.30 7.48 -11.37
N LEU A 37 8.08 8.17 -10.26
CA LEU A 37 7.00 9.12 -10.10
C LEU A 37 7.13 10.28 -11.08
N GLU A 38 8.35 10.81 -11.28
CA GLU A 38 8.60 11.87 -12.27
C GLU A 38 8.26 11.41 -13.70
N LEU A 39 8.67 10.21 -14.10
CA LEU A 39 8.32 9.61 -15.39
C LEU A 39 6.81 9.44 -15.55
N TYR A 40 6.12 8.93 -14.52
CA TYR A 40 4.66 8.81 -14.53
C TYR A 40 3.96 10.15 -14.70
N LEU A 41 4.41 11.18 -13.97
CA LEU A 41 3.85 12.53 -14.06
C LEU A 41 4.14 13.20 -15.42
N ALA A 42 5.22 12.82 -16.09
CA ALA A 42 5.52 13.22 -17.46
C ALA A 42 4.63 12.50 -18.51
N GLY A 43 3.83 11.51 -18.11
CA GLY A 43 2.95 10.75 -19.00
C GLY A 43 3.64 9.58 -19.69
N GLU A 44 4.81 9.17 -19.21
CA GLU A 44 5.49 7.98 -19.74
C GLU A 44 4.68 6.71 -19.45
N PRO A 45 4.72 5.70 -20.33
CA PRO A 45 4.04 4.44 -20.10
C PRO A 45 4.70 3.65 -18.97
N LEU A 46 3.94 2.71 -18.38
CA LEU A 46 4.45 1.75 -17.41
C LEU A 46 5.71 1.04 -17.97
N PRO A 47 6.88 1.12 -17.29
CA PRO A 47 8.09 0.45 -17.74
C PRO A 47 7.92 -1.06 -17.84
N ALA A 48 8.52 -1.66 -18.87
CA ALA A 48 8.53 -3.11 -19.01
C ALA A 48 9.19 -3.76 -17.77
N ASN A 49 8.57 -4.81 -17.24
CA ASN A 49 8.98 -5.53 -16.03
C ASN A 49 8.85 -4.75 -14.71
N ARG A 50 8.17 -3.60 -14.69
CA ARG A 50 7.86 -2.91 -13.44
C ARG A 50 7.13 -3.86 -12.48
N ASN A 51 7.66 -3.97 -11.26
CA ASN A 51 7.14 -4.83 -10.21
C ASN A 51 7.02 -6.33 -10.57
N ALA A 52 7.72 -6.79 -11.62
CA ALA A 52 7.54 -8.14 -12.15
C ALA A 52 7.93 -9.25 -11.17
N GLU A 53 8.99 -9.04 -10.37
CA GLU A 53 9.42 -9.98 -9.35
C GLU A 53 8.36 -10.15 -8.25
N TRP A 54 7.85 -9.03 -7.73
CA TRP A 54 6.78 -9.04 -6.74
C TRP A 54 5.50 -9.67 -7.31
N ALA A 55 5.11 -9.31 -8.53
CA ALA A 55 3.97 -9.90 -9.21
C ALA A 55 4.16 -11.42 -9.44
N ALA A 56 5.39 -11.89 -9.69
CA ALA A 56 5.69 -13.32 -9.78
C ALA A 56 5.54 -14.02 -8.42
N ASN A 57 5.97 -13.37 -7.33
CA ASN A 57 5.75 -13.88 -5.98
C ASN A 57 4.26 -13.99 -5.64
N ILE A 58 3.46 -12.96 -5.95
CA ILE A 58 2.00 -12.99 -5.76
C ILE A 58 1.39 -14.18 -6.52
N ARG A 59 1.70 -14.32 -7.82
CA ARG A 59 1.20 -15.43 -8.65
C ARG A 59 1.53 -16.79 -8.06
N LYS A 60 2.76 -16.97 -7.57
CA LYS A 60 3.20 -18.19 -6.90
C LYS A 60 2.36 -18.45 -5.65
N CYS A 61 2.21 -17.46 -4.78
CA CYS A 61 1.44 -17.59 -3.54
C CYS A 61 -0.02 -17.97 -3.81
N VAL A 62 -0.65 -17.32 -4.79
CA VAL A 62 -2.03 -17.60 -5.19
C VAL A 62 -2.16 -19.01 -5.78
N ALA A 63 -1.21 -19.45 -6.61
CA ALA A 63 -1.18 -20.81 -7.15
C ALA A 63 -1.03 -21.88 -6.05
N ASP A 64 -0.31 -21.56 -4.97
CA ASP A 64 -0.16 -22.40 -3.78
C ASP A 64 -1.39 -22.34 -2.83
N GLY A 65 -2.46 -21.62 -3.22
CA GLY A 65 -3.69 -21.49 -2.43
C GLY A 65 -3.60 -20.50 -1.26
N LYS A 66 -2.55 -19.68 -1.21
CA LYS A 66 -2.36 -18.65 -0.19
C LYS A 66 -3.09 -17.36 -0.57
N TYR A 67 -3.48 -16.58 0.43
CA TYR A 67 -4.14 -15.30 0.24
C TYR A 67 -3.15 -14.13 0.39
N MET A 68 -3.17 -13.19 -0.55
CA MET A 68 -2.50 -11.89 -0.40
C MET A 68 -3.50 -10.78 -0.62
N GLY A 69 -3.53 -9.81 0.28
CA GLY A 69 -4.47 -8.70 0.16
C GLY A 69 -4.07 -7.46 0.92
N ARG A 70 -4.72 -6.35 0.57
CA ARG A 70 -4.40 -5.02 1.06
C ARG A 70 -5.67 -4.20 1.24
N VAL A 71 -5.68 -3.38 2.28
CA VAL A 71 -6.61 -2.26 2.42
C VAL A 71 -5.80 -0.98 2.58
N HIS A 72 -6.02 -0.01 1.69
CA HIS A 72 -5.42 1.32 1.75
C HIS A 72 -6.49 2.35 2.18
N ILE A 73 -6.22 3.10 3.24
CA ILE A 73 -7.02 4.25 3.67
C ILE A 73 -6.76 5.43 2.74
N ILE A 74 -7.80 5.92 2.07
CA ILE A 74 -7.68 7.02 1.11
C ILE A 74 -8.63 8.15 1.44
N ASP A 75 -8.34 9.33 0.90
CA ASP A 75 -9.25 10.47 0.88
C ASP A 75 -9.99 10.51 -0.47
N HIS A 76 -11.07 11.30 -0.57
CA HIS A 76 -11.84 11.46 -1.83
C HIS A 76 -11.05 12.14 -2.97
N VAL A 77 -9.95 12.80 -2.61
CA VAL A 77 -9.05 13.44 -3.56
C VAL A 77 -7.77 12.63 -3.62
N LEU A 78 -7.52 11.98 -4.76
CA LEU A 78 -6.34 11.13 -4.92
C LEU A 78 -5.09 11.98 -5.11
N THR A 79 -4.06 11.73 -4.31
CA THR A 79 -2.76 12.37 -4.49
C THR A 79 -2.12 11.92 -5.81
N PRO A 80 -1.19 12.70 -6.40
CA PRO A 80 -0.43 12.25 -7.56
C PRO A 80 0.33 10.94 -7.31
N TYR A 81 0.83 10.75 -6.08
CA TYR A 81 1.51 9.51 -5.68
C TYR A 81 0.55 8.31 -5.63
N LEU A 82 -0.61 8.45 -5.01
CA LEU A 82 -1.59 7.35 -4.95
C LEU A 82 -2.08 6.94 -6.35
N ARG A 83 -2.20 7.90 -7.28
CA ARG A 83 -2.48 7.59 -8.69
C ARG A 83 -1.37 6.78 -9.34
N PHE A 84 -0.12 7.17 -9.10
CA PHE A 84 1.06 6.42 -9.52
C PHE A 84 1.05 5.00 -8.94
N GLU A 85 0.77 4.82 -7.65
CA GLU A 85 0.64 3.49 -7.04
C GLU A 85 -0.47 2.66 -7.69
N ILE A 86 -1.66 3.24 -7.88
CA ILE A 86 -2.79 2.56 -8.51
C ILE A 86 -2.43 2.05 -9.90
N ASP A 87 -1.85 2.93 -10.73
CA ASP A 87 -1.59 2.63 -12.13
C ASP A 87 -0.39 1.70 -12.30
N TRP A 88 0.72 1.97 -11.61
CA TRP A 88 2.00 1.27 -11.85
C TRP A 88 2.25 0.07 -10.94
N TYR A 89 1.52 -0.05 -9.82
CA TYR A 89 1.68 -1.16 -8.88
C TYR A 89 0.39 -1.94 -8.69
N TYR A 90 -0.69 -1.30 -8.26
CA TYR A 90 -1.89 -2.03 -7.84
C TYR A 90 -2.56 -2.73 -9.02
N THR A 91 -2.58 -2.11 -10.20
CA THR A 91 -3.10 -2.77 -11.41
C THR A 91 -2.28 -4.01 -11.78
N VAL A 92 -0.95 -3.96 -11.64
CA VAL A 92 -0.04 -5.09 -11.91
C VAL A 92 -0.24 -6.20 -10.88
N ASN A 93 -0.29 -5.84 -9.60
CA ASN A 93 -0.43 -6.79 -8.50
C ASN A 93 -1.81 -7.44 -8.45
N SER A 94 -2.87 -6.67 -8.70
CA SER A 94 -4.23 -7.21 -8.78
C SER A 94 -4.35 -8.20 -9.93
N SER A 95 -3.71 -7.91 -11.08
CA SER A 95 -3.62 -8.86 -12.20
C SER A 95 -2.81 -10.12 -11.87
N ALA A 96 -1.90 -10.04 -10.90
CA ALA A 96 -1.16 -11.19 -10.37
C ALA A 96 -1.95 -11.98 -9.31
N GLY A 97 -3.03 -11.43 -8.76
CA GLY A 97 -3.95 -12.07 -7.82
C GLY A 97 -3.98 -11.47 -6.41
N GLU A 98 -3.36 -10.31 -6.16
CA GLU A 98 -3.52 -9.58 -4.88
C GLU A 98 -4.94 -8.99 -4.79
N ASP A 99 -5.64 -9.20 -3.67
CA ASP A 99 -6.93 -8.54 -3.37
C ASP A 99 -6.65 -7.12 -2.84
N ILE A 100 -6.77 -6.13 -3.72
CA ILE A 100 -6.50 -4.72 -3.40
C ILE A 100 -7.80 -3.98 -3.17
N ARG A 101 -7.90 -3.38 -1.99
CA ARG A 101 -9.11 -2.70 -1.51
C ARG A 101 -8.79 -1.34 -0.92
N PHE A 102 -9.81 -0.51 -0.84
CA PHE A 102 -9.74 0.87 -0.37
C PHE A 102 -10.83 1.14 0.63
N ILE A 103 -10.55 1.97 1.63
CA ILE A 103 -11.53 2.49 2.57
C ILE A 103 -11.37 3.99 2.63
N TYR A 104 -12.47 4.75 2.59
CA TYR A 104 -12.38 6.19 2.79
C TYR A 104 -12.08 6.52 4.25
N ARG A 105 -11.28 7.56 4.49
CA ARG A 105 -10.80 7.93 5.82
C ARG A 105 -11.93 8.12 6.83
N GLU A 106 -13.07 8.66 6.42
CA GLU A 106 -14.24 8.86 7.26
C GLU A 106 -15.03 7.57 7.57
N ASP A 107 -14.83 6.51 6.80
CA ASP A 107 -15.47 5.20 7.02
C ASP A 107 -14.64 4.29 7.93
N VAL A 108 -13.42 4.71 8.28
CA VAL A 108 -12.52 3.97 9.16
C VAL A 108 -13.14 3.86 10.56
N PRO A 109 -13.36 2.63 11.08
CA PRO A 109 -13.95 2.44 12.39
C PRO A 109 -13.00 2.81 13.52
N ASP A 110 -13.58 3.00 14.71
CA ASP A 110 -12.84 3.20 15.96
C ASP A 110 -12.18 1.89 16.43
N VAL A 111 -11.02 1.61 15.84
CA VAL A 111 -10.11 0.49 16.18
C VAL A 111 -8.69 0.99 16.20
N ILE A 112 -7.80 0.30 16.92
CA ILE A 112 -6.37 0.60 16.91
C ILE A 112 -5.78 0.02 15.62
N TYR A 113 -5.15 0.85 14.81
CA TYR A 113 -4.47 0.46 13.59
C TYR A 113 -3.19 1.27 13.39
N THR A 114 -2.29 0.72 12.59
CA THR A 114 -1.07 1.35 12.09
C THR A 114 -0.79 0.80 10.68
N ASP A 115 0.22 1.33 10.03
CA ASP A 115 0.81 0.71 8.86
C ASP A 115 1.39 -0.67 9.22
N THR A 116 0.79 -1.74 8.70
CA THR A 116 1.10 -3.10 9.16
C THR A 116 0.96 -4.14 8.06
N TRP A 117 1.88 -5.11 8.07
CA TRP A 117 1.68 -6.44 7.49
C TRP A 117 1.31 -7.45 8.59
N LEU A 118 0.31 -8.28 8.32
CA LEU A 118 -0.09 -9.41 9.16
C LEU A 118 0.05 -10.70 8.35
N PHE A 119 0.90 -11.61 8.80
CA PHE A 119 1.14 -12.91 8.17
C PHE A 119 0.50 -14.02 9.00
N ASP A 120 -0.22 -14.92 8.33
CA ASP A 120 -0.86 -16.12 8.89
C ASP A 120 -1.70 -15.84 10.14
N ASP A 121 -2.30 -14.65 10.20
CA ASP A 121 -2.97 -14.10 11.37
C ASP A 121 -2.11 -14.07 12.65
N THR A 122 -0.80 -14.28 12.63
CA THR A 122 0.00 -14.52 13.85
C THR A 122 1.26 -13.67 13.95
N VAL A 123 1.85 -13.28 12.83
CA VAL A 123 3.06 -12.45 12.81
C VAL A 123 2.68 -11.05 12.36
N VAL A 124 2.85 -10.08 13.25
CA VAL A 124 2.61 -8.67 12.96
C VAL A 124 3.94 -7.98 12.67
N VAL A 125 3.98 -7.23 11.58
CA VAL A 125 5.08 -6.35 11.23
C VAL A 125 4.55 -4.94 11.05
N ASP A 126 4.86 -4.07 12.00
CA ASP A 126 4.51 -2.66 11.97
C ASP A 126 5.60 -1.88 11.21
N LEU A 127 5.19 -1.04 10.26
CA LEU A 127 6.07 -0.16 9.50
C LEU A 127 5.87 1.26 10.03
N SER A 128 6.95 1.86 10.53
CA SER A 128 6.92 3.21 11.07
C SER A 128 7.47 4.19 10.04
N TYR A 129 6.75 5.29 9.85
CA TYR A 129 7.06 6.31 8.86
C TYR A 129 7.12 7.70 9.50
N THR A 130 7.82 8.63 8.87
CA THR A 130 7.71 10.07 9.15
C THR A 130 6.37 10.62 8.66
N GLU A 131 6.05 11.88 9.01
CA GLU A 131 4.88 12.58 8.46
C GLU A 131 4.97 12.78 6.94
N GLU A 132 6.20 12.83 6.42
CA GLU A 132 6.53 12.89 5.00
C GLU A 132 6.49 11.53 4.31
N GLY A 133 6.30 10.44 5.06
CA GLY A 133 6.18 9.08 4.53
C GLY A 133 7.52 8.35 4.34
N GLU A 134 8.63 8.85 4.90
CA GLU A 134 9.92 8.15 4.89
C GLU A 134 9.90 6.98 5.88
N LEU A 135 10.33 5.79 5.45
CA LEU A 135 10.38 4.61 6.33
C LEU A 135 11.47 4.78 7.40
N LEU A 136 11.06 4.83 8.67
CA LEU A 136 11.97 4.92 9.81
C LEU A 136 12.50 3.55 10.23
N TYR A 137 11.61 2.57 10.40
CA TYR A 137 11.98 1.21 10.78
C TYR A 137 10.83 0.22 10.56
N ILE A 138 11.20 -1.05 10.46
CA ILE A 138 10.29 -2.20 10.37
C ILE A 138 10.37 -2.95 11.69
N ASN A 139 9.26 -3.09 12.41
CA ASN A 139 9.22 -3.74 13.72
C ASN A 139 8.29 -4.96 13.71
N ARG A 140 8.86 -6.15 13.91
CA ARG A 140 8.09 -7.35 14.22
C ARG A 140 7.54 -7.26 15.65
N ASN A 141 6.23 -7.29 15.80
CA ASN A 141 5.52 -7.06 17.05
C ASN A 141 4.58 -8.22 17.40
N ASP A 142 5.16 -9.30 17.92
CA ASP A 142 4.41 -10.51 18.26
C ASP A 142 3.70 -10.43 19.63
N HIS A 143 3.53 -9.23 20.20
CA HIS A 143 2.80 -9.07 21.46
C HIS A 143 1.33 -9.49 21.27
N PRO A 144 0.76 -10.39 22.12
CA PRO A 144 -0.57 -10.95 21.88
C PRO A 144 -1.67 -9.91 21.70
N GLU A 145 -1.62 -8.82 22.47
CA GLU A 145 -2.58 -7.71 22.34
C GLU A 145 -2.46 -7.00 20.97
N ARG A 146 -1.24 -6.77 20.49
CA ARG A 146 -1.00 -6.14 19.19
C ARG A 146 -1.50 -7.03 18.05
N VAL A 147 -1.26 -8.33 18.16
CA VAL A 147 -1.77 -9.33 17.19
C VAL A 147 -3.29 -9.26 17.09
N GLU A 148 -3.99 -9.20 18.23
CA GLU A 148 -5.45 -9.08 18.22
C GLU A 148 -5.93 -7.73 17.65
N GLN A 149 -5.24 -6.64 17.97
CA GLN A 149 -5.52 -5.33 17.36
C GLN A 149 -5.36 -5.37 15.83
N ALA A 150 -4.27 -5.96 15.31
CA ALA A 150 -4.02 -6.08 13.87
C ALA A 150 -5.09 -6.94 13.18
N ARG A 151 -5.46 -8.08 13.78
CA ARG A 151 -6.55 -8.94 13.28
C ARG A 151 -7.88 -8.21 13.23
N ARG A 152 -8.21 -7.48 14.29
CA ARG A 152 -9.46 -6.72 14.37
C ARG A 152 -9.49 -5.60 13.34
N ALA A 153 -8.40 -4.82 13.22
CA ALA A 153 -8.27 -3.77 12.21
C ALA A 153 -8.44 -4.34 10.80
N TRP A 154 -7.73 -5.42 10.47
CA TRP A 154 -7.84 -6.07 9.16
C TRP A 154 -9.28 -6.52 8.87
N ARG A 155 -9.94 -7.19 9.81
CA ARG A 155 -11.31 -7.68 9.66
C ARG A 155 -12.31 -6.54 9.39
N GLU A 156 -12.24 -5.49 10.20
CA GLU A 156 -13.12 -4.33 10.07
C GLU A 156 -12.88 -3.58 8.76
N PHE A 157 -11.62 -3.39 8.39
CA PHE A 157 -11.23 -2.69 7.17
C PHE A 157 -11.63 -3.49 5.94
N TYR A 158 -11.40 -4.79 5.94
CA TYR A 158 -11.81 -5.67 4.85
C TYR A 158 -13.33 -5.64 4.62
N ALA A 159 -14.12 -5.69 5.71
CA ALA A 159 -15.58 -5.69 5.63
C ALA A 159 -16.17 -4.38 5.10
N ARG A 160 -15.51 -3.24 5.37
CA ARG A 160 -15.99 -1.89 4.98
C ARG A 160 -15.38 -1.37 3.68
N SER A 161 -14.22 -1.90 3.31
CA SER A 161 -13.51 -1.48 2.10
C SER A 161 -14.19 -1.95 0.82
N PHE A 162 -13.79 -1.35 -0.29
CA PHE A 162 -14.25 -1.68 -1.63
C PHE A 162 -13.08 -2.02 -2.57
N PRO A 163 -13.28 -2.86 -3.60
CA PRO A 163 -12.20 -3.36 -4.42
C PRO A 163 -11.67 -2.31 -5.41
N LEU A 164 -10.42 -2.48 -5.87
CA LEU A 164 -9.78 -1.67 -6.91
C LEU A 164 -10.64 -1.45 -8.15
N ALA A 165 -11.36 -2.48 -8.61
CA ALA A 165 -12.26 -2.35 -9.76
C ALA A 165 -13.35 -1.27 -9.57
N ARG A 166 -13.86 -1.11 -8.33
CA ARG A 166 -14.82 -0.05 -8.00
C ARG A 166 -14.16 1.32 -7.95
N LEU A 167 -12.94 1.42 -7.38
CA LEU A 167 -12.17 2.67 -7.40
C LEU A 167 -11.94 3.16 -8.83
N LEU A 168 -11.46 2.28 -9.70
CA LEU A 168 -11.20 2.59 -11.11
C LEU A 168 -12.48 2.98 -11.86
N ALA A 169 -13.64 2.41 -11.50
CA ALA A 169 -14.92 2.83 -12.05
C ALA A 169 -15.30 4.25 -11.63
N GLY A 170 -15.12 4.61 -10.35
CA GLY A 170 -15.35 5.96 -9.83
C GLY A 170 -14.44 7.01 -10.48
N ILE A 171 -13.16 6.68 -10.71
CA ILE A 171 -12.22 7.54 -11.45
C ILE A 171 -12.71 7.79 -12.88
N ARG A 172 -13.10 6.72 -13.61
CA ARG A 172 -13.63 6.86 -14.99
C ARG A 172 -14.96 7.62 -15.04
N GLY A 173 -15.78 7.50 -14.00
CA GLY A 173 -17.05 8.21 -13.87
C GLY A 173 -16.94 9.67 -13.44
N GLY A 174 -15.74 10.13 -13.06
CA GLY A 174 -15.52 11.49 -12.55
C GLY A 174 -16.03 11.73 -11.13
N GLU A 175 -16.32 10.66 -10.38
CA GLU A 175 -16.80 10.73 -8.99
C GLU A 175 -15.68 11.06 -8.00
N LEU A 176 -14.43 10.72 -8.37
CA LEU A 176 -13.23 11.01 -7.59
C LEU A 176 -12.50 12.20 -8.19
N ALA A 177 -12.31 13.24 -7.38
CA ALA A 177 -11.62 14.44 -7.80
C ALA A 177 -10.12 14.17 -8.00
N ILE A 178 -9.61 14.65 -9.13
CA ILE A 178 -8.20 14.62 -9.47
C ILE A 178 -7.67 16.06 -9.32
N PRO A 179 -6.64 16.32 -8.49
CA PRO A 179 -6.04 17.65 -8.38
C PRO A 179 -5.61 18.21 -9.74
N ALA A 180 -5.79 19.50 -9.95
CA ALA A 180 -5.42 20.17 -11.19
C ALA A 180 -3.90 20.12 -11.43
N GLU A 181 -3.46 20.21 -12.69
CA GLU A 181 -2.03 20.19 -13.09
C GLU A 181 -1.17 21.19 -12.29
N SER A 182 -1.74 22.35 -11.94
CA SER A 182 -1.09 23.41 -11.15
C SER A 182 -0.85 23.04 -9.68
N GLU A 183 -1.62 22.10 -9.13
CA GLU A 183 -1.47 21.60 -7.75
C GLU A 183 -0.49 20.43 -7.69
N LYS A 184 -0.20 19.74 -8.80
CA LYS A 184 0.74 18.60 -8.84
C LYS A 184 2.17 19.00 -8.43
N ARG A 185 2.59 20.25 -8.71
CA ARG A 185 3.94 20.75 -8.43
C ARG A 185 4.22 20.97 -6.93
N SER A 186 3.22 21.27 -6.10
CA SER A 186 3.43 21.43 -4.65
C SER A 186 3.65 20.09 -3.95
N TRP A 187 3.16 18.98 -4.51
CA TRP A 187 3.33 17.63 -3.94
C TRP A 187 4.71 17.01 -4.22
N THR A 188 5.33 17.36 -5.35
CA THR A 188 6.70 16.88 -5.70
C THR A 188 7.79 17.80 -5.20
N THR A 189 7.53 19.11 -5.06
CA THR A 189 8.61 20.08 -4.77
C THR A 189 8.72 20.39 -3.27
N ASP A 190 7.62 20.52 -2.50
CA ASP A 190 7.74 21.02 -1.11
C ASP A 190 8.06 19.97 -0.05
N ARG A 191 7.78 18.68 -0.30
CA ARG A 191 8.08 17.58 0.65
C ARG A 191 9.42 16.90 0.40
N PHE A 192 9.97 17.04 -0.80
CA PHE A 192 11.26 16.46 -1.15
C PHE A 192 12.41 17.47 -1.25
N ALA A 193 12.14 18.79 -1.36
CA ALA A 193 13.18 19.80 -1.58
C ALA A 193 13.77 20.44 -0.30
N ARG A 194 13.56 19.88 0.91
CA ARG A 194 14.16 20.43 2.14
C ARG A 194 15.43 19.75 2.63
N ASN A 195 16.06 18.92 1.79
CA ASN A 195 17.42 18.43 2.03
C ASN A 195 18.37 18.96 0.95
N SER A 196 18.65 20.26 1.01
CA SER A 196 19.83 20.88 0.39
C SER A 196 20.33 22.02 1.26
#